data_AF-A0A381TYU3-F1
#
_entry.id   AF-A0A381TYU3-F1
#
_cell.length_a   1.000
_cell.length_b   1.000
_cell.length_c   1.000
_cell.angle_alpha   90.00
_cell.angle_beta   90.00
_cell.angle_gamma   90.00
#
_symmetry.space_group_name_H-M   'P 1'
#
loop_
_entity.id
_entity.type
_entity.pdbx_description
1 polymer ?
#
loop_
_entity_poly.entity_id
_entity_poly.type
_entity_poly.pdbx_seq_one_letter_code
_entity_poly.pdbx_strand_id
1 'polypeptide(L)' 'MTEADALAAMDLRIPEENLGALPDGSFYHHELIGCTVLTLGGTMVGVVRGIEGNAELCRLVVGCGAAEVQIPMVSP' A
#
# COMPACT_ATOMS: atom_id res chain seq x y z
N MET A 1 -10.81 -25.92 25.03
CA MET A 1 -10.00 -24.79 24.56
C MET A 1 -8.67 -25.39 24.13
N THR A 2 -8.38 -25.32 22.83
CA THR A 2 -7.18 -25.89 22.23
C THR A 2 -6.04 -24.87 22.25
N GLU A 3 -4.80 -25.30 22.02
CA GLU A 3 -3.66 -24.37 21.90
C GLU A 3 -3.83 -23.40 20.73
N ALA A 4 -4.57 -23.80 19.69
CA ALA A 4 -4.91 -22.93 18.56
C ALA A 4 -5.88 -21.79 18.97
N ASP A 5 -6.83 -22.06 19.88
CA ASP A 5 -7.74 -21.03 20.39
C ASP A 5 -6.99 -19.92 21.15
N ALA A 6 -5.85 -20.25 21.79
CA ALA A 6 -5.04 -19.28 22.51
C ALA A 6 -4.29 -18.30 21.58
N LEU A 7 -4.15 -18.64 20.30
CA LEU A 7 -3.51 -17.80 19.28
C LEU A 7 -4.54 -16.98 18.48
N ALA A 8 -5.83 -17.17 18.74
CA ALA A 8 -6.87 -16.38 18.09
C ALA A 8 -6.70 -14.89 18.44
N ALA A 9 -6.89 -14.03 17.44
CA ALA A 9 -6.73 -12.57 17.52
C ALA A 9 -5.31 -12.02 17.74
N MET A 10 -4.27 -12.85 17.60
CA MET A 10 -2.89 -12.35 17.54
C MET A 10 -2.52 -11.93 16.11
N ASP A 11 -1.74 -10.85 15.98
CA ASP A 11 -1.17 -10.45 14.70
C ASP A 11 -0.02 -11.38 14.31
N LEU A 12 -0.11 -11.98 13.13
CA LEU A 12 1.00 -12.68 12.51
C LEU A 12 1.83 -11.70 11.67
N ARG A 13 3.12 -11.59 11.99
CA ARG A 13 4.05 -10.67 11.30
C ARG A 13 5.30 -11.43 10.87
N ILE A 14 5.96 -10.92 9.84
CA ILE A 14 7.28 -11.41 9.39
C ILE A 14 8.30 -10.27 9.48
N PRO A 15 9.59 -10.58 9.72
CA PRO A 15 10.67 -9.64 9.53
C PRO A 15 10.72 -9.12 8.08
N GLU A 16 11.08 -7.85 7.89
CA GLU A 16 11.23 -7.25 6.55
C GLU A 16 12.29 -7.96 5.71
N GLU A 17 13.36 -8.47 6.33
CA GLU A 17 14.41 -9.25 5.65
C GLU A 17 13.90 -10.56 5.02
N ASN A 18 12.73 -11.05 5.46
CA ASN A 18 12.09 -12.24 4.92
C ASN A 18 11.07 -11.94 3.81
N LEU A 19 10.94 -10.68 3.39
CA LEU A 19 10.13 -10.33 2.23
C LEU A 19 10.72 -10.94 0.97
N GLY A 20 9.83 -11.47 0.12
CA GLY A 20 10.22 -12.03 -1.17
C GLY A 20 10.63 -10.92 -2.14
N ALA A 21 11.53 -11.25 -3.07
CA ALA A 21 11.80 -10.35 -4.19
C ALA A 21 10.55 -10.21 -5.07
N LEU A 22 10.23 -8.97 -5.44
CA LEU A 22 9.13 -8.68 -6.34
C LEU A 22 9.64 -8.54 -7.79
N PRO A 23 8.80 -8.84 -8.80
CA PRO A 23 9.10 -8.50 -10.19
C PRO A 23 9.31 -7.00 -10.39
N ASP A 24 10.01 -6.62 -11.46
CA ASP A 24 10.18 -5.22 -11.82
C ASP A 24 8.83 -4.50 -11.95
N GLY A 25 8.75 -3.31 -11.34
CA GLY A 25 7.53 -2.48 -11.33
C GLY A 25 6.46 -2.93 -10.33
N SER A 26 6.72 -3.96 -9.52
CA SER A 26 5.84 -4.39 -8.44
C SER A 26 6.35 -3.88 -7.09
N PHE A 27 5.42 -3.51 -6.21
CA PHE A 27 5.72 -2.95 -4.88
C PHE A 27 4.80 -3.58 -3.82
N TYR A 28 5.28 -3.75 -2.59
CA TYR A 28 4.41 -4.11 -1.49
C TYR A 28 3.54 -2.90 -1.09
N HIS A 29 2.30 -3.17 -0.67
CA HIS A 29 1.39 -2.11 -0.22
C HIS A 29 1.97 -1.27 0.92
N HIS A 30 2.69 -1.89 1.86
CA HIS A 30 3.28 -1.19 3.00
C HIS A 30 4.42 -0.24 2.58
N GLU A 31 5.07 -0.48 1.43
CA GLU A 31 6.12 0.40 0.91
C GLU A 31 5.53 1.67 0.27
N LEU A 32 4.31 1.59 -0.27
CA LEU A 32 3.64 2.70 -0.94
C LEU A 32 2.89 3.62 0.02
N ILE A 33 2.39 3.09 1.14
CA ILE A 33 1.68 3.89 2.15
C ILE A 33 2.66 4.88 2.79
N GLY A 34 2.28 6.16 2.82
CA GLY A 34 3.13 7.25 3.30
C GLY A 34 3.97 7.93 2.22
N CYS A 35 4.02 7.40 0.99
CA CYS A 35 4.70 8.07 -0.12
C CYS A 35 4.00 9.37 -0.51
N THR A 36 4.80 10.37 -0.89
CA THR A 36 4.29 11.63 -1.46
C THR A 36 4.04 11.45 -2.95
N VAL A 37 2.85 11.84 -3.41
CA VAL A 37 2.47 11.80 -4.82
C VAL A 37 2.66 13.17 -5.44
N LEU A 38 3.39 13.21 -6.55
CA LEU A 38 3.69 14.41 -7.32
C LEU A 38 3.15 14.25 -8.74
N THR A 39 2.69 15.34 -9.34
CA THR A 39 2.43 15.39 -10.78
C THR A 39 3.76 15.39 -11.55
N LEU A 40 3.73 15.12 -12.86
CA LEU A 40 4.91 15.25 -13.73
C LEU A 40 5.52 16.66 -13.72
N GLY A 41 4.73 17.69 -13.35
CA GLY A 41 5.19 19.06 -13.18
C GLY A 41 5.78 19.37 -11.80
N GLY A 42 5.90 18.38 -10.90
CA GLY A 42 6.44 18.54 -9.55
C GLY A 42 5.45 19.09 -8.51
N THR A 43 4.17 19.25 -8.86
CA THR A 43 3.14 19.72 -7.92
C THR A 43 2.72 18.59 -6.99
N MET A 44 2.74 18.83 -5.68
CA MET A 44 2.26 17.87 -4.68
C MET A 44 0.76 17.64 -4.81
N VAL A 45 0.37 16.38 -4.98
CA VAL A 45 -1.02 15.92 -4.96
C VAL A 45 -1.43 15.55 -3.55
N GLY A 46 -0.57 14.87 -2.80
CA GLY A 46 -0.85 14.43 -1.44
C GLY A 46 0.02 13.26 -0.99
N VAL A 47 -0.46 12.54 0.02
CA VAL A 47 0.22 11.37 0.59
C VAL A 47 -0.65 10.13 0.46
N VAL A 48 -0.06 9.01 0.02
CA VAL A 48 -0.76 7.72 -0.07
C VAL A 48 -1.16 7.27 1.35
N ARG A 49 -2.46 7.05 1.56
CA ARG A 49 -3.03 6.57 2.83
C ARG A 49 -3.45 5.10 2.77
N GLY A 50 -3.65 4.58 1.58
CA GLY A 50 -4.07 3.21 1.37
C GLY A 50 -4.02 2.81 -0.10
N ILE A 51 -4.23 1.52 -0.34
CA ILE A 51 -4.33 0.93 -1.66
C ILE A 51 -5.61 0.10 -1.68
N GLU A 52 -6.45 0.31 -2.68
CA GLU A 52 -7.66 -0.47 -2.91
C GLU A 52 -7.56 -1.27 -4.19
N GLY A 53 -8.05 -2.50 -4.17
CA GLY A 53 -8.08 -3.38 -5.35
C GLY A 53 -7.17 -4.60 -5.19
N ASN A 54 -6.85 -5.22 -6.32
CA ASN A 54 -6.01 -6.40 -6.40
C ASN A 54 -4.73 -6.11 -7.20
N ALA A 55 -3.84 -7.10 -7.29
CA ALA A 55 -2.53 -6.92 -7.94
C ALA A 55 -2.61 -6.47 -9.41
N GLU A 56 -3.70 -6.76 -10.11
CA GLU A 56 -3.88 -6.42 -11.54
C GLU A 56 -4.51 -5.04 -11.73
N LEU A 57 -5.43 -4.64 -10.84
CA LEU A 57 -6.12 -3.36 -10.89
C LEU A 57 -6.22 -2.81 -9.46
N CYS A 58 -5.24 -2.01 -9.08
CA CYS A 58 -5.25 -1.28 -7.82
C CYS A 58 -5.31 0.24 -8.02
N ARG A 59 -5.83 0.92 -7.01
CA ARG A 59 -5.90 2.37 -6.89
C ARG A 59 -5.19 2.82 -5.63
N LEU A 60 -4.39 3.86 -5.76
CA LEU A 60 -3.81 4.59 -4.66
C LEU A 60 -4.86 5.54 -4.08
N VAL A 61 -5.07 5.44 -2.78
CA VAL A 61 -5.91 6.34 -2.02
C VAL A 61 -5.03 7.45 -1.48
N VAL A 62 -5.10 8.64 -2.08
CA VAL A 62 -4.21 9.77 -1.78
C VAL A 62 -4.97 10.83 -0.99
N GLY A 63 -4.50 11.11 0.22
CA GLY A 63 -5.04 12.19 1.04
C GLY A 63 -4.48 13.54 0.59
N CYS A 64 -5.37 14.49 0.27
CA CYS A 64 -5.04 15.88 -0.07
C CYS A 64 -5.77 16.82 0.91
N GLY A 65 -5.15 17.08 2.07
CA GLY A 65 -5.78 17.83 3.15
C GLY A 65 -7.04 17.13 3.68
N ALA A 66 -8.20 17.79 3.51
CA ALA A 66 -9.51 17.27 3.89
C ALA A 66 -10.18 16.41 2.79
N ALA A 67 -9.61 16.40 1.58
CA ALA A 67 -10.12 15.63 0.45
C ALA A 67 -9.30 14.35 0.21
N GLU A 68 -9.87 13.47 -0.60
CA GLU A 68 -9.23 12.24 -1.07
C GLU A 68 -9.26 12.20 -2.60
N VAL A 69 -8.18 11.69 -3.20
CA VAL A 69 -8.06 11.44 -4.63
C VAL A 69 -7.72 9.97 -4.84
N GLN A 70 -8.42 9.33 -5.77
CA GLN A 70 -8.23 7.94 -6.15
C GLN A 70 -7.46 7.87 -7.47
N ILE A 71 -6.26 7.31 -7.45
CA ILE A 71 -5.36 7.27 -8.62
C ILE A 71 -5.14 5.81 -9.06
N PRO A 72 -5.52 5.40 -10.27
CA PRO A 72 -5.25 4.06 -10.75
C PRO A 72 -3.75 3.84 -10.93
N MET A 73 -3.23 2.72 -10.44
CA MET A 73 -1.84 2.31 -10.64
C MET A 73 -1.74 1.54 -11.96
N VAL A 74 -1.54 2.29 -13.04
CA VAL A 74 -1.33 1.75 -14.40
C VAL A 74 0.06 2.14 -14.88
N SER A 75 0.68 1.27 -15.66
CA SER A 75 1.88 1.65 -16.41
C SER A 75 1.56 2.82 -17.36
N PRO A 76 2.46 3.81 -17.50
CA PRO A 76 2.27 4.92 -18.44
C PRO A 76 2.18 4.47 -19.90
#